data_AF-A0A970KM34-F1
#
_entry.id   AF-A0A970KM34-F1
#
_cell.length_a   1.000
_cell.length_b   1.000
_cell.length_c   1.000
_cell.angle_alpha   90.00
_cell.angle_beta   90.00
_cell.angle_gamma   90.00
#
_symmetry.space_group_name_H-M   'P 1'
#
loop_
_entity.id
_entity.type
_entity.pdbx_description
1 polymer ?
#
loop_
_entity_poly.entity_id
_entity_poly.type
_entity_poly.pdbx_seq_one_letter_code
_entity_poly.pdbx_strand_id
1 'polypeptide(L)'
;MNPFQFKWLGVPEMVYLASIDRYLMFSWRFHKDFSPEDGTDLLIFEAPEPYGPFSLVHVEEYWEGKNFTLYCPRLPLKWLEPDGITCWLQFSGSWGVEGQEKGYYRSNVRRMRLIMK
;
A
#
# COMPACT_ATOMS: atom_id res chain seq x y z
N MET A 1 -16.05 12.65 -1.14
CA MET A 1 -14.86 12.86 -0.28
C MET A 1 -13.93 13.82 -1.03
N ASN A 2 -13.40 14.86 -0.38
CA ASN A 2 -12.47 15.78 -1.04
C ASN A 2 -11.13 15.04 -1.30
N PRO A 3 -10.69 14.85 -2.56
CA PRO A 3 -9.47 14.10 -2.87
C PRO A 3 -8.19 14.80 -2.37
N PHE A 4 -8.26 16.06 -1.94
CA PHE A 4 -7.10 16.86 -1.49
C PHE A 4 -6.75 16.72 -0.01
N GLN A 5 -7.26 15.73 0.73
CA GLN A 5 -7.08 15.70 2.19
C GLN A 5 -6.54 14.39 2.77
N PHE A 6 -5.67 13.69 2.04
CA PHE A 6 -4.77 12.75 2.68
C PHE A 6 -3.63 13.51 3.35
N LYS A 7 -3.62 13.54 4.68
CA LYS A 7 -2.49 14.03 5.49
C LYS A 7 -1.56 12.86 5.81
N TRP A 8 -0.29 13.17 6.07
CA TRP A 8 0.71 12.19 6.50
C TRP A 8 0.88 11.01 5.53
N LEU A 9 0.94 11.33 4.24
CA LEU A 9 1.25 10.37 3.19
C LEU A 9 2.68 9.86 3.32
N GLY A 10 2.82 8.55 3.13
CA GLY A 10 4.09 7.87 3.01
C GLY A 10 4.73 8.01 1.63
N VAL A 11 5.99 7.59 1.54
CA VAL A 11 6.78 7.63 0.30
C VAL A 11 6.13 6.73 -0.77
N PRO A 12 5.87 7.21 -1.99
CA PRO A 12 5.26 6.36 -3.01
C PRO A 12 6.24 5.29 -3.52
N GLU A 13 5.69 4.14 -3.91
CA GLU A 13 6.36 3.19 -4.79
C GLU A 13 5.52 3.00 -6.06
N MET A 14 6.18 2.81 -7.21
CA MET A 14 5.49 2.73 -8.50
C MET A 14 6.03 1.58 -9.34
N VAL A 15 5.10 0.87 -9.96
CA VAL A 15 5.38 -0.19 -10.94
C VAL A 15 4.50 0.00 -12.18
N TYR A 16 4.97 -0.47 -13.33
CA TYR A 16 4.12 -0.63 -14.50
C TYR A 16 3.68 -2.09 -14.61
N LEU A 17 2.37 -2.33 -14.74
CA LEU A 17 1.79 -3.64 -14.96
C LEU A 17 1.26 -3.75 -16.39
N ALA A 18 2.02 -4.42 -17.25
CA ALA A 18 1.67 -4.62 -18.66
C ALA A 18 0.35 -5.39 -18.86
N SER A 19 -0.02 -6.26 -17.92
CA SER A 19 -1.27 -7.04 -17.94
C SER A 19 -2.54 -6.20 -17.92
N ILE A 20 -2.45 -4.99 -17.37
CA ILE A 20 -3.56 -4.03 -17.29
C ILE A 20 -3.23 -2.70 -17.98
N ASP A 21 -2.03 -2.60 -18.57
CA ASP A 21 -1.51 -1.40 -19.24
C ASP A 21 -1.60 -0.14 -18.36
N ARG A 22 -1.20 -0.25 -17.09
CA ARG A 22 -1.24 0.88 -16.13
C ARG A 22 0.01 0.98 -15.27
N TYR A 23 0.37 2.20 -14.92
CA TYR A 23 1.25 2.49 -13.80
C TYR A 23 0.42 2.42 -12.53
N LEU A 24 0.84 1.60 -11.57
CA LEU A 24 0.29 1.59 -10.22
C LEU A 24 1.26 2.30 -9.29
N MET A 25 0.75 3.26 -8.52
CA MET A 25 1.47 3.90 -7.44
C MET A 25 0.86 3.47 -6.10
N PHE A 26 1.66 2.78 -5.29
CA PHE A 26 1.34 2.39 -3.93
C PHE A 26 1.79 3.50 -2.98
N SER A 27 0.94 3.86 -2.04
CA SER A 27 1.28 4.73 -0.92
C SER A 27 0.51 4.26 0.32
N TRP A 28 0.76 4.92 1.44
CA TRP A 28 0.03 4.71 2.67
C TRP A 28 -0.17 6.05 3.35
N ARG A 29 -1.08 6.13 4.31
CA ARG A 29 -1.17 7.29 5.20
C ARG A 29 -1.20 6.85 6.65
N PHE A 30 -0.63 7.66 7.52
CA PHE A 30 -0.89 7.53 8.96
C PHE A 30 -2.24 8.14 9.31
N HIS A 31 -2.88 7.62 10.36
CA HIS A 31 -4.03 8.28 11.01
C HIS A 31 -3.62 9.39 11.99
N LYS A 32 -2.32 9.46 12.33
CA LYS A 32 -1.72 10.48 13.17
C LYS A 32 -0.26 10.67 12.79
N ASP A 33 0.24 11.90 12.82
CA ASP A 33 1.62 12.23 12.43
C ASP A 33 2.65 11.31 13.09
N PHE A 34 3.31 10.50 12.25
CA PHE A 34 4.38 9.57 12.60
C PHE A 34 4.07 8.66 13.82
N SER A 35 2.81 8.26 14.00
CA SER A 35 2.41 7.43 15.14
C SER A 35 2.58 5.93 14.86
N PRO A 36 3.23 5.15 15.74
CA PRO A 36 3.33 3.71 15.61
C PRO A 36 2.08 2.94 16.06
N GLU A 37 1.09 3.60 16.67
CA GLU A 37 -0.04 2.91 17.36
C GLU A 37 -1.41 3.20 16.74
N ASP A 38 -1.50 4.16 15.83
CA ASP A 38 -2.79 4.62 15.27
C ASP A 38 -3.13 3.97 13.93
N GLY A 39 -2.25 3.10 13.43
CA GLY A 39 -2.43 2.36 12.20
C GLY A 39 -2.25 3.20 10.93
N THR A 40 -2.39 2.51 9.80
CA THR A 40 -2.20 3.09 8.47
C THR A 40 -3.24 2.61 7.48
N ASP A 41 -3.52 3.42 6.46
CA ASP A 41 -4.32 2.97 5.31
C ASP A 41 -3.42 2.65 4.13
N LEU A 42 -3.81 1.67 3.33
CA LEU A 42 -3.21 1.39 2.04
C LEU A 42 -3.93 2.20 0.97
N LEU A 43 -3.16 2.90 0.13
CA LEU A 43 -3.65 3.69 -0.99
C LEU A 43 -3.03 3.16 -2.28
N ILE A 44 -3.85 2.91 -3.30
CA ILE A 44 -3.38 2.55 -4.64
C ILE A 44 -3.97 3.51 -5.65
N PHE A 45 -3.08 4.10 -6.42
CA PHE A 45 -3.40 4.98 -7.53
C PHE A 45 -3.03 4.31 -8.85
N GLU A 46 -3.74 4.64 -9.92
CA GLU A 46 -3.38 4.24 -11.28
C GLU A 46 -3.16 5.46 -12.19
N ALA A 47 -2.36 5.28 -13.22
CA ALA A 47 -2.21 6.24 -14.30
C ALA A 47 -1.93 5.54 -15.64
N PRO A 48 -2.35 6.14 -16.77
CA PRO A 48 -1.95 5.67 -18.10
C PRO A 48 -0.48 6.00 -18.42
N GLU A 49 0.07 7.04 -17.80
CA GLU A 49 1.43 7.55 -18.04
C GLU A 49 2.23 7.62 -16.73
N PRO A 50 3.57 7.54 -16.76
CA PRO A 50 4.40 7.50 -15.54
C PRO A 50 4.34 8.79 -14.72
N TYR A 51 3.90 9.90 -15.32
CA TYR A 51 3.74 11.21 -14.69
C TYR A 51 2.28 11.55 -14.37
N GLY A 52 1.35 10.60 -14.53
CA GLY A 52 -0.07 10.82 -14.31
C GLY A 52 -0.85 11.29 -15.55
N PRO A 53 -2.10 11.75 -15.38
CA PRO A 53 -2.77 12.00 -14.10
C PRO A 53 -3.02 10.71 -13.32
N PHE A 54 -2.89 10.79 -12.00
CA PHE A 54 -3.15 9.67 -11.10
C PHE A 54 -4.58 9.70 -10.58
N SER A 55 -5.26 8.55 -10.66
CA SER A 55 -6.58 8.30 -10.09
C SER A 55 -6.45 7.40 -8.88
N LEU A 56 -7.07 7.75 -7.75
CA LEU A 56 -7.18 6.84 -6.61
C LEU A 56 -8.17 5.72 -6.94
N VAL A 57 -7.71 4.48 -6.96
CA VAL A 57 -8.53 3.30 -7.31
C VAL A 57 -8.75 2.35 -6.16
N HIS A 58 -7.98 2.47 -5.08
CA HIS A 58 -8.16 1.66 -3.89
C HIS A 58 -7.79 2.41 -2.62
N VAL A 59 -8.62 2.24 -1.60
CA VAL A 59 -8.35 2.61 -0.21
C VAL A 59 -8.71 1.42 0.65
N GLU A 60 -7.77 0.98 1.48
CA GLU A 60 -8.02 0.04 2.57
C GLU A 60 -7.76 0.76 3.89
N GLU A 61 -8.84 1.13 4.58
CA GLU A 61 -8.71 1.77 5.89
C GLU A 61 -8.28 0.76 6.96
N TYR A 62 -7.33 1.17 7.82
CA TYR A 62 -6.69 0.32 8.82
C TYR A 62 -6.16 -0.98 8.21
N TRP A 63 -5.30 -0.85 7.21
CA TRP A 63 -4.66 -1.96 6.52
C TRP A 63 -3.97 -2.92 7.51
N GLU A 64 -4.34 -4.21 7.45
CA GLU A 64 -4.00 -5.29 8.42
C GLU A 64 -4.51 -5.09 9.87
N GLY A 65 -5.24 -4.02 10.15
CA GLY A 65 -5.91 -3.76 11.42
C GLY A 65 -5.39 -2.52 12.14
N LYS A 66 -6.23 -2.00 13.04
CA LYS A 66 -5.99 -0.71 13.72
C LYS A 66 -4.72 -0.68 14.59
N ASN A 67 -4.35 -1.81 15.18
CA ASN A 67 -3.17 -1.92 16.03
C ASN A 67 -1.88 -2.14 15.22
N PHE A 68 -1.95 -1.99 13.88
CA PHE A 68 -0.86 -2.24 12.98
C PHE A 68 -0.53 -1.01 12.14
N THR A 69 0.67 -0.50 12.30
CA THR A 69 1.16 0.69 11.61
C THR A 69 2.20 0.27 10.58
N LEU A 70 1.69 -0.11 9.41
CA LEU A 70 2.46 -0.69 8.32
C LEU A 70 2.93 0.38 7.35
N TYR A 71 4.01 0.12 6.62
CA TYR A 71 4.58 1.12 5.72
C TYR A 71 5.33 0.49 4.55
N CYS A 72 5.64 1.29 3.53
CA CYS A 72 6.36 0.87 2.32
C CYS A 72 5.74 -0.36 1.61
N PRO A 73 4.43 -0.34 1.25
CA PRO A 73 3.85 -1.32 0.34
C PRO A 73 4.60 -1.30 -0.99
N ARG A 74 4.89 -2.49 -1.50
CA ARG A 74 5.61 -2.72 -2.74
C ARG A 74 5.00 -3.93 -3.44
N LEU A 75 5.00 -3.91 -4.77
CA LEU A 75 4.63 -5.05 -5.59
C LEU A 75 5.87 -5.58 -6.31
N PRO A 76 6.58 -6.58 -5.77
CA PRO A 76 7.65 -7.25 -6.50
C PRO A 76 7.07 -7.95 -7.74
N LEU A 77 7.40 -7.45 -8.94
CA LEU A 77 6.86 -7.98 -10.20
C LEU A 77 7.16 -9.48 -10.43
N LYS A 78 8.22 -10.00 -9.81
CA LYS A 78 8.54 -11.45 -9.83
C LYS A 78 7.53 -12.31 -9.05
N TRP A 79 6.69 -11.71 -8.23
CA TRP A 79 5.64 -12.37 -7.45
C TRP A 79 4.23 -12.09 -8.01
N LEU A 80 4.15 -11.59 -9.24
CA LEU A 80 2.92 -11.55 -10.03
C LEU A 80 2.64 -12.97 -10.56
N GLU A 81 1.43 -13.44 -10.37
CA GLU A 81 0.97 -14.72 -10.91
C GLU A 81 0.74 -14.60 -12.43
N PRO A 82 0.69 -15.75 -13.15
CA PRO A 82 0.52 -15.73 -14.61
C PRO A 82 -0.77 -15.05 -15.10
N ASP A 83 -1.79 -14.88 -14.25
CA ASP A 83 -3.02 -14.16 -14.59
C ASP A 83 -2.82 -12.64 -14.71
N GLY A 84 -1.65 -12.13 -14.33
CA GLY A 84 -1.26 -10.74 -14.45
C GLY A 84 -1.92 -9.80 -13.44
N ILE A 85 -2.76 -10.29 -12.52
CA ILE A 85 -3.51 -9.44 -11.58
C ILE A 85 -3.54 -9.98 -10.16
N THR A 86 -3.14 -11.23 -9.95
CA THR A 86 -2.94 -11.80 -8.62
C THR A 86 -1.46 -11.68 -8.26
N CYS A 87 -1.15 -11.10 -7.10
CA CYS A 87 0.23 -10.82 -6.69
C CYS A 87 0.42 -10.92 -5.18
N TRP A 88 1.68 -10.86 -4.74
CA TRP A 88 2.03 -10.69 -3.34
C TRP A 88 2.48 -9.25 -3.07
N LEU A 89 1.77 -8.58 -2.17
CA LEU A 89 2.16 -7.27 -1.66
C LEU A 89 3.20 -7.48 -0.54
N GLN A 90 4.36 -6.84 -0.66
CA GLN A 90 5.39 -6.82 0.38
C GLN A 90 5.34 -5.48 1.12
N PHE A 91 5.51 -5.51 2.44
CA PHE A 91 5.48 -4.30 3.26
C PHE A 91 6.21 -4.46 4.58
N SER A 92 6.55 -3.33 5.19
CA SER A 92 7.15 -3.29 6.52
C SER A 92 6.08 -3.32 7.60
N GLY A 93 6.35 -4.00 8.71
CA GLY A 93 5.43 -4.07 9.84
C GLY A 93 5.60 -2.99 10.91
N SER A 94 4.76 -3.04 11.95
CA SER A 94 4.66 -2.02 13.01
C SER A 94 5.92 -1.91 13.86
N TRP A 95 6.47 -0.70 14.00
CA TRP A 95 7.69 -0.43 14.78
C TRP A 95 7.44 -0.02 16.24
N GLY A 96 6.18 0.13 16.64
CA GLY A 96 5.80 0.35 18.05
C GLY A 96 6.22 -0.79 18.96
N VAL A 97 6.18 -0.55 20.28
CA VAL A 97 6.61 -1.55 21.28
C VAL A 97 5.79 -2.84 21.14
N GLU A 98 4.45 -2.71 21.06
CA GLU A 98 3.55 -3.86 20.89
C GLU A 98 3.83 -4.60 19.58
N GLY A 99 4.09 -3.86 18.49
CA GLY A 99 4.45 -4.43 17.19
C GLY A 99 5.74 -5.25 17.22
N GLN A 100 6.75 -4.77 17.95
CA GLN A 100 8.01 -5.47 18.14
C GLN A 100 7.85 -6.71 19.03
N GLU A 101 7.17 -6.59 20.17
CA GLU A 101 6.93 -7.69 21.11
C GLU A 101 6.13 -8.84 20.47
N LYS A 102 5.16 -8.52 19.60
CA LYS A 102 4.37 -9.50 18.86
C LYS A 102 5.07 -10.02 17.59
N GLY A 103 6.29 -9.57 17.30
CA GLY A 103 7.06 -10.02 16.14
C GLY A 103 6.55 -9.49 14.79
N TYR A 104 5.80 -8.40 14.80
CA TYR A 104 5.28 -7.76 13.60
C TYR A 104 6.28 -6.82 12.93
N TYR A 105 7.30 -6.32 13.65
CA TYR A 105 8.34 -5.47 13.05
C TYR A 105 9.31 -6.26 12.16
N ARG A 106 8.84 -6.64 10.99
CA ARG A 106 9.56 -7.42 9.98
C ARG A 106 9.02 -7.13 8.58
N SER A 107 9.63 -7.73 7.56
CA SER A 107 9.00 -7.82 6.25
C SER A 107 7.78 -8.73 6.34
N ASN A 108 6.63 -8.24 5.92
CA ASN A 108 5.38 -8.99 5.80
C ASN A 108 5.00 -9.11 4.33
N VAL A 109 4.19 -10.12 4.02
CA VAL A 109 3.65 -10.35 2.68
C VAL A 109 2.18 -10.74 2.77
N ARG A 110 1.37 -10.23 1.84
CA ARG A 110 -0.05 -10.60 1.69
C ARG A 110 -0.35 -10.88 0.23
N ARG A 111 -0.96 -12.03 -0.06
CA ARG A 111 -1.52 -12.31 -1.38
C ARG A 111 -2.75 -11.45 -1.60
N MET A 112 -2.83 -10.78 -2.74
CA MET A 112 -3.97 -9.95 -3.12
C MET A 112 -4.28 -10.11 -4.61
N ARG A 113 -5.49 -9.74 -5.01
CA ARG A 113 -5.90 -9.63 -6.41
C ARG A 113 -6.26 -8.19 -6.71
N LEU A 114 -5.63 -7.62 -7.74
CA LEU A 114 -5.88 -6.27 -8.21
C LEU A 114 -7.25 -6.24 -8.90
N ILE A 115 -8.23 -5.61 -8.24
CA ILE A 115 -9.55 -5.35 -8.81
C ILE A 115 -9.66 -3.84 -8.94
N MET A 116 -9.40 -3.33 -10.15
CA MET A 116 -9.64 -1.93 -10.47
C MET A 116 -11.15 -1.76 -10.70
N LYS A 117 -11.78 -0.85 -9.95
CA LYS A 117 -13.20 -0.50 -10.09
C LYS A 117 -13.36 0.80 -10.87
#